data_AF-A0A1C6PI56-F1
#
_entry.id   AF-A0A1C6PI56-F1
#
_cell.length_a   1.000
_cell.length_b   1.000
_cell.length_c   1.000
_cell.angle_alpha   90.00
_cell.angle_beta   90.00
_cell.angle_gamma   90.00
#
_symmetry.space_group_name_H-M   'P 1'
#
loop_
_entity.id
_entity.type
_entity.pdbx_description
1 polymer ?
#
loop_
_entity_poly.entity_id
_entity_poly.type
_entity_poly.pdbx_seq_one_letter_code
_entity_poly.pdbx_strand_id
1 'polypeptide(L)'
;MREIVGGLGWKRRGHVWLVQIPADGGKQDLPGPRTVLRELGADRGAAVVVDTSAVRDANGRLLDWLAGLARDTRLCVVAPSLPVRQRLAGTAAPSSMRVTGSLGEALDVLGPESTLGIEARLPG
;
A
#
# COMPACT_ATOMS: atom_id res chain seq x y z
N MET A 1 3.64 4.93 16.60
CA MET A 1 4.07 4.13 15.42
C MET A 1 4.66 2.85 15.97
N ARG A 2 4.42 1.69 15.35
CA ARG A 2 5.14 0.45 15.67
C ARG A 2 6.14 0.15 14.56
N GLU A 3 7.08 -0.74 14.80
CA GLU A 3 8.06 -1.18 13.81
C GLU A 3 7.95 -2.69 13.61
N ILE A 4 8.19 -3.14 12.38
CA ILE A 4 8.34 -4.53 11.95
C ILE A 4 9.84 -4.78 11.73
N VAL A 5 10.24 -6.05 11.75
CA VAL A 5 11.60 -6.46 11.33
C VAL A 5 12.01 -5.74 10.04
N GLY A 6 13.27 -5.31 9.93
CA GLY A 6 13.74 -4.60 8.72
C GLY A 6 13.33 -3.12 8.63
N GLY A 7 12.98 -2.48 9.76
CA GLY A 7 12.84 -1.03 9.85
C GLY A 7 11.54 -0.46 9.26
N LEU A 8 10.54 -1.31 9.00
CA LEU A 8 9.26 -0.88 8.46
C LEU A 8 8.38 -0.32 9.58
N GLY A 9 8.10 0.98 9.53
CA GLY A 9 7.13 1.60 10.43
C GLY A 9 5.71 1.18 10.04
N TRP A 10 4.85 0.89 11.01
CA TRP A 10 3.44 0.60 10.73
C TRP A 10 2.49 1.14 11.81
N LYS A 11 1.25 1.34 11.40
CA LYS A 11 0.10 1.61 12.29
C LYS A 11 -1.19 1.19 11.60
N ARG A 12 -2.24 0.96 12.39
CA ARG A 12 -3.59 0.70 11.88
C ARG A 12 -4.46 1.95 12.06
N ARG A 13 -5.24 2.30 11.03
CA ARG A 13 -6.29 3.33 11.09
C ARG A 13 -7.60 2.71 10.61
N GLY A 14 -8.49 2.39 11.55
CA GLY A 14 -9.72 1.64 11.24
C GLY A 14 -9.39 0.26 10.65
N HIS A 15 -9.88 -0.02 9.44
CA HIS A 15 -9.60 -1.26 8.70
C HIS A 15 -8.36 -1.18 7.80
N VAL A 16 -7.68 -0.03 7.75
CA VAL A 16 -6.52 0.19 6.87
C VAL A 16 -5.21 0.05 7.65
N TRP A 17 -4.30 -0.75 7.11
CA TRP A 17 -2.91 -0.85 7.58
C TRP A 17 -2.07 0.17 6.84
N LEU A 18 -1.41 1.07 7.57
CA LEU A 18 -0.39 1.94 7.00
C LEU A 18 0.98 1.36 7.29
N VAL A 19 1.75 1.14 6.23
CA VAL A 19 3.15 0.72 6.28
C VAL A 19 3.99 1.84 5.67
N GLN A 20 5.01 2.29 6.39
CA GLN A 20 5.91 3.35 5.96
C GLN A 20 7.25 2.74 5.57
N ILE A 21 7.67 2.99 4.33
CA ILE A 21 8.98 2.59 3.84
C ILE A 21 10.00 3.66 4.26
N PRO A 22 11.10 3.29 4.95
CA PRO A 22 12.14 4.25 5.29
C PRO A 22 12.82 4.78 4.03
N ALA A 23 13.55 5.89 4.14
CA ALA A 23 14.24 6.50 3.00
C ALA A 23 15.17 5.52 2.26
N ASP A 24 15.76 4.62 3.02
CA ASP A 24 16.71 3.61 2.58
C ASP A 24 16.00 2.32 2.12
N GLY A 25 14.67 2.27 2.17
CA GLY A 25 13.84 1.12 1.82
C GLY A 25 14.02 0.64 0.38
N GLY A 26 14.51 1.51 -0.51
CA GLY A 26 14.94 1.14 -1.87
C GLY A 26 16.38 0.59 -1.95
N LYS A 27 17.06 0.36 -0.83
CA LYS A 27 18.46 -0.11 -0.75
C LYS A 27 18.67 -1.24 0.26
N GLN A 28 17.80 -1.36 1.26
CA GLN A 28 17.83 -2.44 2.26
C GLN A 28 16.97 -3.64 1.84
N ASP A 29 17.27 -4.80 2.42
CA ASP A 29 16.41 -5.98 2.28
C ASP A 29 15.15 -5.79 3.14
N LEU A 30 14.01 -5.65 2.47
CA LEU A 30 12.70 -5.63 3.12
C LEU A 30 12.29 -7.06 3.49
N PRO A 31 11.63 -7.28 4.63
CA PRO A 31 11.05 -8.59 4.93
C PRO A 31 10.09 -9.00 3.83
N GLY A 32 10.00 -10.30 3.54
CA GLY A 32 9.09 -10.79 2.50
C GLY A 32 7.64 -10.33 2.73
N PRO A 33 6.86 -10.06 1.65
CA PRO A 33 5.49 -9.54 1.76
C PRO A 33 4.59 -10.32 2.73
N ARG A 34 4.65 -11.67 2.70
CA ARG A 34 3.88 -12.53 3.60
C ARG A 34 4.29 -12.42 5.06
N THR A 35 5.59 -12.21 5.32
CA THR A 35 6.10 -11.98 6.68
C THR A 35 5.52 -10.68 7.23
N VAL A 36 5.52 -9.61 6.42
CA VAL A 36 4.93 -8.33 6.78
C VAL A 36 3.44 -8.47 7.08
N LEU A 37 2.66 -9.11 6.21
CA LEU A 37 1.22 -9.32 6.46
C LEU A 37 0.94 -10.10 7.75
N ARG A 38 1.74 -11.14 8.03
CA ARG A 38 1.63 -11.91 9.27
C ARG A 38 1.94 -11.06 10.51
N GLU A 39 2.99 -10.22 10.45
CA GLU A 39 3.34 -9.34 11.57
C GLU A 39 2.33 -8.21 11.79
N LEU A 40 1.71 -7.73 10.71
CA LEU A 40 0.56 -6.83 10.81
C LEU A 40 -0.65 -7.56 11.41
N GLY A 41 -0.77 -8.88 11.26
CA GLY A 41 -2.04 -9.59 11.52
C GLY A 41 -3.10 -9.20 10.49
N ALA A 42 -2.67 -8.98 9.24
CA ALA A 42 -3.53 -8.62 8.12
C ALA A 42 -3.94 -9.89 7.36
N ASP A 43 -5.26 -10.09 7.22
CA ASP A 43 -5.82 -11.17 6.42
C ASP A 43 -5.69 -10.90 4.91
N ARG A 44 -5.92 -11.95 4.12
CA ARG A 44 -6.00 -11.81 2.66
C ARG A 44 -7.12 -10.84 2.29
N GLY A 45 -6.82 -9.90 1.39
CA GLY A 45 -7.74 -8.85 0.97
C GLY A 45 -7.74 -7.61 1.88
N ALA A 46 -6.94 -7.59 2.95
CA ALA A 46 -6.81 -6.41 3.81
C ALA A 46 -6.46 -5.15 3.01
N ALA A 47 -6.99 -4.01 3.44
CA ALA A 47 -6.64 -2.71 2.90
C ALA A 47 -5.28 -2.28 3.45
N VAL A 48 -4.29 -2.14 2.57
CA VAL A 48 -2.93 -1.74 2.93
C VAL A 48 -2.55 -0.49 2.16
N VAL A 49 -2.13 0.54 2.88
CA VAL A 49 -1.45 1.70 2.33
C VAL A 49 0.04 1.57 2.58
N VAL A 50 0.84 1.61 1.52
CA VAL A 50 2.29 1.71 1.63
C VAL A 50 2.73 3.15 1.31
N ASP A 51 3.33 3.80 2.28
CA ASP A 51 3.85 5.15 2.17
C ASP A 51 5.32 5.12 1.75
N THR A 52 5.59 5.58 0.53
CA THR A 52 6.94 5.71 -0.04
C THR A 52 7.43 7.15 -0.05
N SER A 53 6.79 8.07 0.69
CA SER A 53 7.13 9.50 0.66
C SER A 53 8.58 9.81 1.06
N ALA A 54 9.20 8.96 1.88
CA ALA A 54 10.60 9.09 2.25
C ALA A 54 11.58 8.54 1.18
N VAL A 55 11.10 7.72 0.24
CA VAL A 55 11.90 7.06 -0.78
C VAL A 55 12.13 8.01 -1.96
N ARG A 56 13.40 8.17 -2.35
CA ARG A 56 13.79 9.05 -3.47
C ARG A 56 13.85 8.34 -4.82
N ASP A 57 14.15 7.05 -4.83
CA ASP A 57 14.20 6.22 -6.03
C ASP A 57 13.70 4.81 -5.69
N ALA A 58 12.85 4.27 -6.56
CA ALA A 58 12.28 2.94 -6.40
C ALA A 58 13.04 1.94 -7.28
N ASN A 59 13.81 1.06 -6.64
CA ASN A 59 14.53 0.01 -7.34
C ASN A 59 13.63 -1.20 -7.66
N GLY A 60 14.13 -2.14 -8.46
CA GLY A 60 13.39 -3.36 -8.84
C GLY A 60 12.91 -4.17 -7.62
N ARG A 61 13.71 -4.25 -6.55
CA ARG A 61 13.35 -5.01 -5.35
C ARG A 61 12.13 -4.43 -4.63
N LEU A 62 12.06 -3.11 -4.48
CA LEU A 62 10.89 -2.43 -3.90
C LEU A 62 9.65 -2.65 -4.76
N LEU A 63 9.80 -2.58 -6.09
CA LEU A 63 8.71 -2.80 -7.03
C LEU A 63 8.18 -4.25 -6.95
N ASP A 64 9.08 -5.24 -6.93
CA ASP A 64 8.73 -6.65 -6.77
C ASP A 64 8.07 -6.93 -5.42
N TRP A 65 8.56 -6.27 -4.37
CA TRP A 65 7.99 -6.37 -3.02
C TRP A 65 6.57 -5.80 -2.95
N LEU A 66 6.34 -4.62 -3.54
CA LEU A 66 5.01 -4.02 -3.66
C LEU A 66 4.07 -4.92 -4.47
N ALA A 67 4.55 -5.48 -5.59
CA ALA A 67 3.77 -6.41 -6.41
C ALA A 67 3.41 -7.68 -5.61
N GLY A 68 4.33 -8.18 -4.79
CA GLY A 68 4.09 -9.30 -3.89
C GLY A 68 3.01 -9.00 -2.83
N LEU A 69 3.01 -7.81 -2.23
CA LEU A 69 1.95 -7.39 -1.31
C LEU A 69 0.60 -7.29 -2.01
N ALA A 70 0.56 -6.71 -3.21
CA ALA A 70 -0.67 -6.52 -3.97
C ALA A 70 -1.38 -7.85 -4.33
N ARG A 71 -0.65 -8.97 -4.41
CA ARG A 71 -1.26 -10.28 -4.68
C ARG A 71 -2.22 -10.75 -3.58
N ASP A 72 -1.96 -10.34 -2.35
CA ASP A 72 -2.70 -10.79 -1.17
C ASP A 72 -3.51 -9.66 -0.51
N THR A 73 -3.48 -8.44 -1.04
CA THR A 73 -4.09 -7.26 -0.42
C THR A 73 -4.75 -6.32 -1.43
N ARG A 74 -5.62 -5.42 -0.93
CA ARG A 74 -6.01 -4.21 -1.64
C ARG A 74 -4.96 -3.14 -1.34
N LEU A 75 -3.99 -3.00 -2.25
CA LEU A 75 -2.81 -2.17 -2.02
C LEU A 75 -2.99 -0.77 -2.63
N CYS A 76 -2.68 0.26 -1.86
CA CYS A 76 -2.53 1.62 -2.35
C CYS A 76 -1.14 2.15 -1.97
N VAL A 77 -0.41 2.69 -2.93
CA VAL A 77 0.96 3.21 -2.73
C VAL A 77 0.92 4.73 -2.78
N VAL A 78 1.36 5.38 -1.71
CA VAL A 78 1.52 6.83 -1.66
C VAL A 78 2.91 7.16 -2.19
N ALA A 79 2.95 7.80 -3.36
CA ALA A 79 4.19 8.15 -4.07
C ALA A 79 4.16 9.63 -4.51
N PRO A 80 4.44 10.59 -3.61
CA PRO A 80 4.53 12.00 -3.97
C PRO A 80 5.75 12.32 -4.85
N SER A 81 6.77 11.47 -4.83
CA SER A 81 7.97 11.59 -5.67
C SER A 81 7.68 11.22 -7.13
N LEU A 82 7.92 12.15 -8.07
CA LEU A 82 7.73 11.91 -9.51
C LEU A 82 8.60 10.76 -10.03
N PRO A 83 9.90 10.65 -9.71
CA PRO A 83 10.72 9.50 -10.08
C PRO A 83 10.12 8.15 -9.64
N VAL A 84 9.64 8.07 -8.39
CA VAL A 84 9.01 6.85 -7.85
C VAL A 84 7.73 6.52 -8.62
N ARG A 85 6.88 7.51 -8.92
CA ARG A 85 5.67 7.28 -9.75
C ARG A 85 6.00 6.78 -11.15
N GLN A 86 7.01 7.35 -11.80
CA GLN A 86 7.42 6.92 -13.14
C GLN A 86 7.89 5.46 -13.14
N ARG A 87 8.66 5.06 -12.12
CA ARG A 87 9.07 3.67 -11.93
C ARG A 87 7.88 2.75 -11.74
N LEU A 88 6.94 3.11 -10.85
CA LEU A 88 5.73 2.32 -10.59
C LEU A 88 4.86 2.18 -11.84
N ALA A 89 4.65 3.26 -12.61
CA ALA A 89 3.88 3.26 -13.84
C ALA A 89 4.51 2.39 -14.95
N GLY A 90 5.83 2.25 -14.95
CA GLY A 90 6.56 1.38 -15.87
C GLY A 90 6.51 -0.11 -15.49
N THR A 91 5.87 -0.48 -14.38
CA THR A 91 5.71 -1.88 -13.98
C THR A 91 4.35 -2.44 -14.37
N ALA A 92 4.30 -3.75 -14.63
CA ALA A 92 3.04 -4.49 -14.69
C ALA A 92 2.49 -4.67 -13.27
N ALA A 93 2.01 -3.57 -12.69
CA ALA A 93 1.41 -3.59 -11.36
C ALA A 93 0.14 -4.46 -11.38
N PRO A 94 -0.07 -5.33 -10.38
CA PRO A 94 -1.33 -6.07 -10.24
C PRO A 94 -2.53 -5.11 -10.21
N SER A 95 -3.68 -5.52 -10.74
CA SER A 95 -4.91 -4.69 -10.76
C SER A 95 -5.41 -4.28 -9.37
N SER A 96 -4.98 -4.99 -8.32
CA SER A 96 -5.23 -4.71 -6.91
C SER A 96 -4.32 -3.61 -6.32
N MET A 97 -3.34 -3.11 -7.09
CA MET A 97 -2.44 -2.03 -6.70
C MET A 97 -2.88 -0.70 -7.33
N ARG A 98 -3.01 0.33 -6.51
CA ARG A 98 -3.23 1.73 -6.94
C ARG A 98 -2.08 2.60 -6.47
N VAL A 99 -1.84 3.71 -7.16
CA VAL A 99 -0.82 4.71 -6.80
C VAL A 99 -1.49 6.07 -6.65
N THR A 100 -1.23 6.76 -5.55
CA THR A 100 -1.76 8.11 -5.27
C THR A 100 -0.64 9.10 -4.95
N GLY A 101 -0.96 10.39 -5.01
CA GLY A 101 -0.03 11.47 -4.69
C GLY A 101 0.09 11.73 -3.18
N SER A 102 -0.95 11.38 -2.42
CA SER A 102 -1.03 11.68 -0.99
C SER A 102 -1.66 10.54 -0.17
N LEU A 103 -1.43 10.59 1.15
CA LEU A 103 -2.05 9.67 2.10
C LEU A 103 -3.58 9.87 2.19
N GLY A 104 -4.06 11.11 2.06
CA GLY A 104 -5.50 11.40 2.04
C GLY A 104 -6.19 10.67 0.90
N GLU A 105 -5.71 10.86 -0.32
CA GLU A 105 -6.20 10.14 -1.51
C GLU A 105 -6.15 8.62 -1.34
N ALA A 106 -5.06 8.09 -0.76
CA ALA A 106 -4.94 6.65 -0.55
C ALA A 106 -6.00 6.10 0.42
N LEU A 107 -6.30 6.87 1.47
CA LEU A 107 -7.35 6.53 2.43
C LEU A 107 -8.74 6.70 1.84
N ASP A 108 -8.97 7.66 0.93
CA ASP A 108 -10.25 7.79 0.23
C ASP A 108 -10.47 6.61 -0.73
N VAL A 109 -9.41 6.17 -1.40
CA VAL A 109 -9.42 5.02 -2.32
C VAL A 109 -9.66 3.68 -1.60
N LEU A 110 -9.16 3.53 -0.38
CA LEU A 110 -9.25 2.33 0.45
C LEU A 110 -10.24 2.45 1.62
N GLY A 111 -10.93 3.59 1.72
CA GLY A 111 -11.89 3.91 2.76
C GLY A 111 -13.03 2.91 2.82
N PRO A 112 -13.90 3.00 3.85
CA PRO A 112 -15.01 2.07 4.00
C PRO A 112 -15.74 2.00 2.66
N GLU A 113 -16.00 0.78 2.21
CA GLU A 113 -16.53 0.50 0.87
C GLU A 113 -17.51 1.58 0.47
N SER A 114 -17.34 2.13 -0.72
CA SER A 114 -18.38 2.93 -1.36
C SER A 114 -19.71 2.24 -1.11
N THR A 115 -20.53 2.83 -0.25
CA THR A 115 -21.96 2.54 -0.11
C THR A 115 -22.63 2.99 -1.40
N LEU A 116 -22.32 2.28 -2.49
CA LEU A 116 -22.95 2.35 -3.79
C LEU A 116 -23.14 0.91 -4.26
N GLY A 117 -23.71 0.12 -3.35
CA GLY A 117 -24.15 -1.25 -3.58
C GLY A 117 -25.53 -1.54 -2.96
N ILE A 118 -26.29 -0.53 -2.53
CA ILE A 118 -27.69 -0.57 -2.02
C ILE A 118 -28.02 0.90 -1.68
N GLU A 119 -29.02 1.62 -2.20
CA GLU A 119 -30.36 1.26 -2.67
C GLU A 119 -30.79 2.18 -3.83
N ALA A 120 -31.06 1.61 -5.00
CA ALA A 120 -32.00 2.19 -5.96
C ALA A 120 -33.24 1.28 -5.96
N ARG A 121 -34.01 1.32 -4.87
CA ARG A 121 -35.37 0.79 -4.82
C ARG A 121 -36.29 2.02 -4.75
N LEU A 122 -36.82 2.40 -5.91
CA LEU A 122 -37.84 3.44 -6.04
C LEU A 122 -39.05 3.07 -5.15
N PRO A 123 -39.68 4.01 -4.45
CA PRO A 123 -40.95 3.76 -3.80
C PRO A 123 -42.01 3.48 -4.88
N GLY A 124 -42.81 2.43 -4.65
CA GLY A 124 -44.00 2.11 -5.44
C GLY A 124 -45.15 3.08 -5.23
#